data_AF-A0A934B2R9-F1
#
_entry.id   AF-A0A934B2R9-F1
#
_cell.length_a   1.000
_cell.length_b   1.000
_cell.length_c   1.000
_cell.angle_alpha   90.00
_cell.angle_beta   90.00
_cell.angle_gamma   90.00
#
_symmetry.space_group_name_H-M   'P 1'
#
loop_
_entity.id
_entity.type
_entity.pdbx_description
1 polymer ?
#
loop_
_entity_poly.entity_id
_entity_poly.type
_entity_poly.pdbx_seq_one_letter_code
_entity_poly.pdbx_strand_id
1 'polypeptide(L)'
;MLNGTGIEKSHPLRILFRNALAFGLQHNPIDKVEVADYIEEQILCEFIHTDSLYRIRNEEGKGLEDMADMLAEGNVLLNAQSYDREFQVHKHIGDYTLFMLGMFPMVLARRRGREFILGHLVVPGASLSEHYILQGRRSYRIASELTHGDIFEELSLNFSLYKNILELVRIYIESNNNKGLLGEN
;
A
#
# COMPACT_ATOMS: atom_id res chain seq x y z
N MET A 1 22.14 -3.61 -4.36
CA MET A 1 22.25 -2.18 -4.03
C MET A 1 21.51 -1.40 -5.10
N LEU A 2 20.31 -0.92 -4.81
CA LEU A 2 19.56 -0.04 -5.71
C LEU A 2 19.43 1.30 -4.99
N ASN A 3 20.11 2.31 -5.53
CA ASN A 3 19.96 3.70 -5.12
C ASN A 3 18.52 4.12 -5.44
N GLY A 4 17.63 4.01 -4.45
CA GLY A 4 16.41 4.80 -4.47
C GLY A 4 16.82 6.26 -4.41
N THR A 5 16.45 7.05 -5.42
CA THR A 5 16.50 8.51 -5.34
C THR A 5 15.47 8.94 -4.31
N GLY A 6 15.80 8.75 -3.04
CA GLY A 6 14.99 9.16 -1.91
C GLY A 6 14.77 10.66 -2.01
N ILE A 7 13.51 11.06 -2.05
CA ILE A 7 13.14 12.47 -2.05
C ILE A 7 13.73 13.13 -0.79
N GLU A 8 14.52 14.19 -0.97
CA GLU A 8 15.15 14.88 0.17
C GLU A 8 14.11 15.30 1.22
N LYS A 9 14.51 15.32 2.50
CA LYS A 9 13.62 15.67 3.62
C LYS A 9 12.98 17.06 3.48
N SER A 10 13.68 17.97 2.81
CA SER A 10 13.28 19.35 2.51
C SER A 10 12.40 19.49 1.28
N HIS A 11 12.19 18.41 0.51
CA HIS A 11 11.45 18.47 -0.73
C HIS A 11 9.97 18.83 -0.48
N PRO A 12 9.37 19.77 -1.24
CA PRO A 12 8.02 20.25 -1.00
C PRO A 12 6.95 19.15 -0.93
N LEU A 13 7.06 18.13 -1.79
CA LEU A 13 6.12 17.00 -1.79
C LEU A 13 6.20 16.16 -0.52
N ARG A 14 7.39 15.99 0.06
CA ARG A 14 7.56 15.25 1.31
C ARG A 14 7.03 16.05 2.49
N ILE A 15 7.22 17.37 2.48
CA ILE A 15 6.60 18.27 3.47
C ILE A 15 5.06 18.18 3.40
N LEU A 16 4.49 18.20 2.18
CA LEU A 16 3.06 18.03 1.97
C LEU A 16 2.56 16.69 2.54
N PHE A 17 3.23 15.59 2.23
CA PHE A 17 2.87 14.26 2.74
C PHE A 17 2.98 14.15 4.25
N ARG A 18 4.03 14.71 4.85
CA ARG A 18 4.16 14.76 6.31
C ARG A 18 3.01 15.51 6.97
N ASN A 19 2.65 16.68 6.42
CA ASN A 19 1.54 17.49 6.94
C ASN A 19 0.19 16.76 6.78
N ALA A 20 -0.03 16.11 5.64
CA ALA A 20 -1.23 15.33 5.38
C ALA A 20 -1.32 14.09 6.30
N LEU A 21 -0.20 13.40 6.53
CA LEU A 21 -0.13 12.26 7.44
C LEU A 21 -0.38 12.68 8.89
N ALA A 22 0.22 13.78 9.34
CA ALA A 22 -0.05 14.36 10.65
C ALA A 22 -1.54 14.68 10.85
N PHE A 23 -2.20 15.23 9.82
CA PHE A 23 -3.65 15.44 9.84
C PHE A 23 -4.44 14.14 9.99
N GLY A 24 -4.07 13.08 9.25
CA GLY A 24 -4.71 11.77 9.38
C GLY A 24 -4.55 11.15 10.77
N LEU A 25 -3.33 11.20 11.32
CA LEU A 25 -2.98 10.68 12.65
C LEU A 25 -3.68 11.45 13.78
N GLN A 26 -3.90 12.76 13.62
CA GLN A 26 -4.65 13.54 14.60
C GLN A 26 -6.08 13.01 14.81
N HIS A 27 -6.70 12.49 13.76
CA HIS A 27 -8.08 11.98 13.78
C HIS A 27 -8.16 10.46 14.02
N ASN A 28 -7.04 9.76 13.83
CA ASN A 28 -6.88 8.32 14.03
C ASN A 28 -5.54 8.08 14.72
N PRO A 29 -5.45 8.35 16.04
CA PRO A 29 -4.19 8.26 16.77
C PRO A 29 -3.68 6.81 16.80
N ILE A 30 -2.36 6.68 16.80
CA ILE A 30 -1.64 5.39 16.87
C ILE A 30 -0.59 5.44 17.97
N ASP A 31 -0.30 4.30 18.59
CA ASP A 31 0.68 4.21 19.67
C ASP A 31 2.12 4.00 19.18
N LYS A 32 2.28 3.48 17.95
CA LYS A 32 3.57 3.10 17.36
C LYS A 32 4.05 4.12 16.33
N VAL A 33 5.01 4.95 16.73
CA VAL A 33 5.59 6.03 15.88
C VAL A 33 6.29 5.45 14.65
N GLU A 34 6.89 4.26 14.77
CA GLU A 34 7.60 3.58 13.70
C GLU A 34 6.69 3.28 12.50
N VAL A 35 5.38 3.10 12.74
CA VAL A 35 4.40 2.86 11.66
C VAL A 35 4.11 4.15 10.90
N ALA A 36 4.07 5.30 11.58
CA ALA A 36 3.92 6.59 10.91
C ALA A 36 5.11 6.87 9.98
N ASP A 37 6.33 6.62 10.46
CA ASP A 37 7.55 6.75 9.65
C ASP A 37 7.53 5.78 8.45
N TYR A 38 7.09 4.54 8.65
CA TYR A 38 6.91 3.58 7.56
C TYR A 38 5.90 4.06 6.51
N ILE A 39 4.75 4.62 6.95
CA ILE A 39 3.75 5.15 6.02
C ILE A 39 4.30 6.36 5.25
N GLU A 40 5.03 7.28 5.89
CA GLU A 40 5.66 8.41 5.18
C GLU A 40 6.65 7.90 4.12
N GLU A 41 7.60 7.05 4.51
CA GLU A 41 8.73 6.70 3.65
C GLU A 41 8.40 5.60 2.64
N GLN A 42 7.81 4.50 3.09
CA GLN A 42 7.66 3.26 2.30
C GLN A 42 6.34 3.19 1.54
N ILE A 43 5.36 4.01 1.92
CA ILE A 43 4.05 4.03 1.26
C ILE A 43 3.90 5.34 0.49
N LEU A 44 3.86 6.48 1.17
CA LEU A 44 3.60 7.75 0.51
C LEU A 44 4.75 8.15 -0.41
N CYS A 45 5.99 8.23 0.09
CA CYS A 45 7.13 8.67 -0.72
C CYS A 45 7.52 7.65 -1.79
N GLU A 46 7.47 6.36 -1.46
CA GLU A 46 7.90 5.30 -2.37
C GLU A 46 7.02 5.19 -3.63
N PHE A 47 5.69 5.33 -3.47
CA PHE A 47 4.74 5.22 -4.58
C PHE A 47 4.53 6.53 -5.36
N ILE A 48 5.28 7.60 -5.06
CA ILE A 48 5.35 8.78 -5.94
C ILE A 48 5.87 8.39 -7.32
N HIS A 49 6.85 7.48 -7.35
CA HIS A 49 7.38 6.96 -8.59
C HIS A 49 6.44 5.87 -9.12
N THR A 50 5.81 6.12 -10.27
CA THR A 50 4.89 5.14 -10.90
C THR A 50 5.60 3.79 -11.13
N ASP A 51 6.93 3.79 -11.35
CA ASP A 51 7.74 2.58 -11.45
C ASP A 51 7.72 1.72 -10.17
N SER A 52 7.51 2.32 -9.00
CA SER A 52 7.31 1.58 -7.75
C SER A 52 6.00 0.81 -7.74
N LEU A 53 4.96 1.23 -8.47
CA LEU A 53 3.70 0.48 -8.60
C LEU A 53 3.91 -0.82 -9.40
N TYR A 54 4.92 -0.85 -10.28
CA TYR A 54 5.22 -1.98 -11.16
C TYR A 54 6.50 -2.73 -10.75
N ARG A 55 6.86 -2.65 -9.47
CA ARG A 55 8.16 -3.15 -8.98
C ARG A 55 8.26 -4.68 -9.08
N ILE A 56 7.15 -5.39 -8.92
CA ILE A 56 7.13 -6.84 -9.12
C ILE A 56 7.10 -7.14 -10.60
N ARG A 57 8.11 -7.89 -11.04
CA ARG A 57 8.28 -8.34 -12.42
C ARG A 57 8.12 -9.85 -12.48
N ASN A 58 7.50 -10.33 -13.56
CA ASN A 58 7.45 -11.76 -13.87
C ASN A 58 8.80 -12.27 -14.41
N GLU A 59 8.88 -13.56 -14.72
CA GLU A 59 10.07 -14.23 -15.29
C GLU A 59 10.56 -13.62 -16.60
N GLU A 60 9.67 -12.97 -17.36
CA GLU A 60 9.97 -12.28 -18.62
C GLU A 60 10.39 -10.81 -18.41
N GLY A 61 10.46 -10.33 -17.16
CA GLY A 61 10.86 -8.97 -16.81
C GLY A 61 9.76 -7.91 -16.97
N LYS A 62 8.52 -8.29 -17.26
CA LYS A 62 7.37 -7.39 -17.38
C LYS A 62 6.84 -7.02 -15.99
N GLY A 63 6.63 -5.72 -15.75
CA GLY A 63 5.99 -5.21 -14.54
C GLY A 63 4.53 -5.63 -14.45
N LEU A 64 4.09 -6.06 -13.26
CA LEU A 64 2.75 -6.58 -13.03
C LEU A 64 1.82 -5.46 -12.57
N GLU A 65 0.71 -5.27 -13.29
CA GLU A 65 -0.32 -4.29 -12.93
C GLU A 65 -1.51 -4.94 -12.22
N ASP A 66 -1.75 -6.23 -12.45
CA ASP A 66 -2.84 -6.99 -11.83
C ASP A 66 -2.36 -7.60 -10.51
N MET A 67 -3.13 -7.38 -9.44
CA MET A 67 -2.84 -7.93 -8.13
C MET A 67 -2.84 -9.47 -8.13
N ALA A 68 -3.65 -10.11 -8.98
CA ALA A 68 -3.63 -11.56 -9.16
C ALA A 68 -2.28 -12.04 -9.71
N ASP A 69 -1.67 -11.28 -10.63
CA ASP A 69 -0.35 -11.59 -11.17
C ASP A 69 0.73 -11.38 -10.09
N MET A 70 0.65 -10.29 -9.32
CA MET A 70 1.56 -10.05 -8.18
C MET A 70 1.48 -11.15 -7.12
N LEU A 71 0.28 -11.66 -6.82
CA LEU A 71 0.07 -12.75 -5.88
C LEU A 71 0.65 -14.08 -6.38
N ALA A 72 0.60 -14.35 -7.69
CA ALA A 72 1.21 -15.55 -8.27
C ALA A 72 2.73 -15.54 -8.09
N GLU A 73 3.37 -14.38 -8.23
CA GLU A 73 4.82 -14.20 -8.02
C GLU A 73 5.26 -14.36 -6.55
N GLY A 74 4.36 -14.11 -5.60
CA GLY A 74 4.68 -14.14 -4.17
C GLY A 74 4.68 -15.51 -3.53
N ASN A 75 4.14 -16.52 -4.21
CA ASN A 75 4.00 -17.86 -3.66
C ASN A 75 5.28 -18.69 -3.93
N VAL A 76 5.93 -19.21 -2.89
CA VAL A 76 7.13 -20.08 -3.01
C VAL A 76 6.82 -21.41 -3.72
N LEU A 77 5.58 -21.87 -3.66
CA LEU A 77 5.13 -23.04 -4.43
C LEU A 77 4.86 -22.72 -5.91
N LEU A 78 4.96 -21.45 -6.31
CA LEU A 78 4.84 -21.00 -7.69
C LEU A 78 6.18 -20.44 -8.17
N ASN A 79 6.52 -19.19 -7.84
CA ASN A 79 7.65 -18.47 -8.46
C ASN A 79 8.66 -17.87 -7.45
N ALA A 80 8.37 -17.81 -6.15
CA ALA A 80 9.29 -17.19 -5.20
C ALA A 80 10.49 -18.11 -4.90
N GLN A 81 11.67 -17.75 -5.42
CA GLN A 81 12.90 -18.55 -5.34
C GLN A 81 13.60 -18.54 -3.98
N SER A 82 13.12 -17.76 -2.99
CA SER A 82 13.66 -17.71 -1.62
C SER A 82 12.66 -17.07 -0.63
N TYR A 83 12.85 -17.30 0.68
CA TYR A 83 12.07 -16.63 1.74
C TYR A 83 12.22 -15.11 1.72
N ASP A 84 13.41 -14.59 1.38
CA ASP A 84 13.61 -13.14 1.22
C ASP A 84 12.75 -12.61 0.06
N ARG A 85 12.67 -13.36 -1.06
CA ARG A 85 11.84 -12.96 -2.19
C ARG A 85 10.36 -12.99 -1.82
N GLU A 86 9.90 -14.05 -1.14
CA GLU A 86 8.54 -14.18 -0.63
C GLU A 86 8.17 -12.99 0.27
N PHE A 87 9.04 -12.64 1.22
CA PHE A 87 8.87 -11.48 2.08
C PHE A 87 8.73 -10.18 1.27
N GLN A 88 9.64 -9.92 0.33
CA GLN A 88 9.61 -8.69 -0.46
C GLN A 88 8.34 -8.57 -1.30
N VAL A 89 7.84 -9.68 -1.85
CA VAL A 89 6.59 -9.67 -2.60
C VAL A 89 5.40 -9.41 -1.68
N HIS A 90 5.30 -10.09 -0.54
CA HIS A 90 4.19 -9.90 0.38
C HIS A 90 4.20 -8.52 1.07
N LYS A 91 5.38 -7.98 1.44
CA LYS A 91 5.53 -6.58 1.85
C LYS A 91 4.95 -5.66 0.78
N HIS A 92 5.37 -5.83 -0.48
CA HIS A 92 4.93 -4.97 -1.56
C HIS A 92 3.43 -5.05 -1.82
N ILE A 93 2.83 -6.25 -1.80
CA ILE A 93 1.38 -6.41 -1.95
C ILE A 93 0.63 -5.71 -0.80
N GLY A 94 1.12 -5.82 0.43
CA GLY A 94 0.60 -5.08 1.58
C GLY A 94 0.65 -3.57 1.37
N ASP A 95 1.82 -3.04 1.02
CA ASP A 95 2.05 -1.61 0.81
C ASP A 95 1.18 -1.07 -0.34
N TYR A 96 1.18 -1.77 -1.48
CA TYR A 96 0.43 -1.42 -2.68
C TYR A 96 -1.07 -1.39 -2.42
N THR A 97 -1.63 -2.43 -1.80
CA THR A 97 -3.07 -2.48 -1.53
C THR A 97 -3.49 -1.40 -0.54
N LEU A 98 -2.70 -1.15 0.50
CA LEU A 98 -2.95 -0.09 1.48
C LEU A 98 -2.92 1.30 0.81
N PHE A 99 -1.92 1.54 -0.05
CA PHE A 99 -1.81 2.76 -0.85
C PHE A 99 -3.00 2.95 -1.79
N MET A 100 -3.35 1.93 -2.59
CA MET A 100 -4.44 2.02 -3.58
C MET A 100 -5.81 2.24 -2.93
N LEU A 101 -6.09 1.57 -1.81
CA LEU A 101 -7.33 1.75 -1.06
C LEU A 101 -7.45 3.13 -0.41
N GLY A 102 -6.33 3.67 0.10
CA GLY A 102 -6.29 4.97 0.75
C GLY A 102 -6.25 6.14 -0.23
N MET A 103 -5.40 6.08 -1.25
CA MET A 103 -5.12 7.20 -2.15
C MET A 103 -5.96 7.18 -3.43
N PHE A 104 -6.40 6.01 -3.91
CA PHE A 104 -7.09 5.86 -5.20
C PHE A 104 -8.35 4.98 -5.15
N PRO A 105 -9.26 5.15 -4.16
CA PRO A 105 -10.41 4.25 -3.98
C PRO A 105 -11.36 4.24 -5.19
N MET A 106 -11.45 5.35 -5.95
CA MET A 106 -12.32 5.43 -7.13
C MET A 106 -11.92 4.47 -8.26
N VAL A 107 -10.62 4.14 -8.36
CA VAL A 107 -10.11 3.16 -9.32
C VAL A 107 -10.68 1.78 -9.02
N LEU A 108 -10.88 1.47 -7.73
CA LEU A 108 -11.39 0.20 -7.24
C LEU A 108 -12.93 0.14 -7.23
N ALA A 109 -13.61 1.26 -6.97
CA ALA A 109 -15.08 1.32 -6.88
C ALA A 109 -15.81 1.02 -8.20
N ARG A 110 -15.18 1.27 -9.36
CA ARG A 110 -15.80 1.11 -10.68
C ARG A 110 -15.64 -0.29 -11.28
N ARG A 111 -14.90 -1.19 -10.61
CA ARG A 111 -14.58 -2.52 -11.12
C ARG A 111 -15.18 -3.58 -10.22
N ARG A 112 -15.92 -4.53 -10.80
CA ARG A 112 -16.25 -5.78 -10.10
C ARG A 112 -15.01 -6.67 -10.12
N GLY A 113 -14.68 -7.27 -8.97
CA GLY A 113 -13.62 -8.27 -8.93
C GLY A 113 -13.97 -9.48 -9.80
N ARG A 114 -12.96 -10.14 -10.36
CA ARG A 114 -13.10 -11.56 -10.73
C ARG A 114 -13.27 -12.36 -9.44
N GLU A 115 -13.93 -13.51 -9.51
CA GLU A 115 -14.01 -14.45 -8.38
C GLU A 115 -12.64 -14.59 -7.71
N PHE A 116 -12.58 -14.38 -6.39
CA PHE A 116 -11.33 -14.47 -5.64
C PHE A 116 -11.34 -15.65 -4.66
N ILE A 117 -10.17 -16.28 -4.50
CA ILE A 117 -9.95 -17.46 -3.66
C ILE A 117 -9.38 -17.05 -2.30
N LEU A 118 -10.22 -17.08 -1.26
CA LEU A 118 -9.77 -16.99 0.13
C LEU A 118 -9.46 -18.41 0.64
N GLY A 119 -8.18 -18.81 0.58
CA GLY A 119 -7.77 -20.18 0.94
C GLY A 119 -8.30 -21.19 -0.08
N HIS A 120 -9.41 -21.87 0.25
CA HIS A 120 -10.13 -22.77 -0.67
C HIS A 120 -11.53 -22.27 -1.05
N LEU A 121 -11.94 -21.09 -0.58
CA LEU A 121 -13.29 -20.56 -0.80
C LEU A 121 -13.28 -19.54 -1.94
N VAL A 122 -14.05 -19.79 -2.99
CA VAL A 122 -14.37 -18.78 -4.01
C VAL A 122 -15.43 -17.85 -3.44
N VAL A 123 -15.18 -16.54 -3.46
CA VAL A 123 -16.16 -15.52 -3.04
C VAL A 123 -16.73 -14.81 -4.27
N PRO A 124 -17.91 -15.21 -4.77
CA PRO A 124 -18.58 -14.52 -5.86
C PRO A 124 -19.18 -13.19 -5.38
N GLY A 125 -19.04 -12.14 -6.19
CA GLY A 125 -19.72 -10.86 -5.98
C GLY A 125 -19.03 -9.87 -5.04
N ALA A 126 -17.84 -10.17 -4.52
CA ALA A 126 -17.05 -9.21 -3.76
C ALA A 126 -16.62 -8.01 -4.63
N SER A 127 -16.65 -6.81 -4.05
CA SER A 127 -16.07 -5.62 -4.66
C SER A 127 -14.54 -5.76 -4.76
N LEU A 128 -13.94 -5.08 -5.74
CA LEU A 128 -12.49 -5.08 -5.88
C LEU A 128 -11.80 -4.50 -4.63
N SER A 129 -12.42 -3.53 -3.95
CA SER A 129 -11.95 -2.98 -2.68
C SER A 129 -11.90 -4.01 -1.55
N GLU A 130 -12.93 -4.85 -1.39
CA GLU A 130 -12.94 -5.90 -0.36
C GLU A 130 -11.84 -6.92 -0.62
N HIS A 131 -11.63 -7.27 -1.89
CA HIS A 131 -10.53 -8.14 -2.29
C HIS A 131 -9.16 -7.55 -1.92
N TYR A 132 -8.93 -6.26 -2.22
CA TYR A 132 -7.69 -5.57 -1.84
C TYR A 132 -7.47 -5.54 -0.33
N ILE A 133 -8.52 -5.31 0.47
CA ILE A 133 -8.44 -5.33 1.94
C ILE A 133 -7.98 -6.70 2.42
N LEU A 134 -8.62 -7.77 1.94
CA LEU A 134 -8.28 -9.14 2.34
C LEU A 134 -6.83 -9.50 1.96
N GLN A 135 -6.39 -9.13 0.76
CA GLN A 135 -5.05 -9.45 0.29
C GLN A 135 -3.96 -8.62 0.95
N GLY A 136 -4.20 -7.34 1.21
CA GLY A 136 -3.26 -6.50 1.95
C GLY A 136 -3.03 -7.03 3.36
N ARG A 137 -4.11 -7.32 4.09
CA ARG A 137 -4.05 -7.92 5.44
C ARG A 137 -3.29 -9.23 5.44
N ARG A 138 -3.65 -10.15 4.54
CA ARG A 138 -3.01 -11.46 4.44
C ARG A 138 -1.52 -11.33 4.10
N SER A 139 -1.16 -10.42 3.20
CA SER A 139 0.24 -10.28 2.78
C SER A 139 1.11 -9.69 3.90
N TYR A 140 0.63 -8.69 4.64
CA TYR A 140 1.34 -8.24 5.82
C TYR A 140 1.47 -9.32 6.90
N ARG A 141 0.44 -10.16 7.08
CA ARG A 141 0.52 -11.30 8.00
C ARG A 141 1.63 -12.28 7.61
N ILE A 142 1.74 -12.63 6.34
CA ILE A 142 2.81 -13.51 5.83
C ILE A 142 4.17 -12.84 5.98
N ALA A 143 4.28 -11.55 5.64
CA ALA A 143 5.50 -10.78 5.80
C ALA A 143 5.98 -10.73 7.28
N SER A 144 5.03 -10.67 8.23
CA SER A 144 5.35 -10.71 9.66
C SER A 144 5.84 -12.08 10.12
N GLU A 145 5.30 -13.18 9.58
CA GLU A 145 5.76 -14.55 9.86
C GLU A 145 7.18 -14.80 9.34
N LEU A 146 7.54 -14.24 8.18
CA LEU A 146 8.84 -14.43 7.55
C LEU A 146 9.96 -13.63 8.23
N THR A 147 9.63 -12.47 8.81
CA THR A 147 10.63 -11.56 9.42
C THR A 147 10.59 -11.51 10.93
N HIS A 148 9.54 -12.04 11.57
CA HIS A 148 9.21 -11.77 12.97
C HIS A 148 9.12 -10.26 13.27
N GLY A 149 8.70 -9.46 12.28
CA GLY A 149 8.66 -8.01 12.37
C GLY A 149 7.34 -7.47 12.94
N ASP A 150 7.42 -6.83 14.11
CA ASP A 150 6.28 -6.24 14.83
C ASP A 150 5.44 -5.24 14.00
N ILE A 151 6.07 -4.58 13.02
CA ILE A 151 5.42 -3.58 12.17
C ILE A 151 4.44 -4.21 11.18
N PHE A 152 4.78 -5.36 10.59
CA PHE A 152 3.91 -6.01 9.61
C PHE A 152 2.73 -6.71 10.30
N GLU A 153 2.94 -7.21 11.52
CA GLU A 153 1.83 -7.70 12.35
C GLU A 153 0.85 -6.57 12.69
N GLU A 154 1.37 -5.41 13.10
CA GLU A 154 0.57 -4.21 13.35
C GLU A 154 -0.23 -3.77 12.12
N LEU A 155 0.43 -3.65 10.96
CA LEU A 155 -0.21 -3.27 9.70
C LEU A 155 -1.29 -4.28 9.26
N SER A 156 -1.09 -5.57 9.54
CA SER A 156 -2.08 -6.62 9.26
C SER A 156 -3.31 -6.53 10.18
N LEU A 157 -3.08 -6.40 11.49
CA LEU A 157 -4.14 -6.36 12.50
C LEU A 157 -4.98 -5.08 12.38
N ASN A 158 -4.31 -3.94 12.16
CA ASN A 158 -4.91 -2.61 12.12
C ASN A 158 -5.02 -2.03 10.70
N PHE A 159 -5.07 -2.88 9.67
CA PHE A 159 -5.09 -2.46 8.27
C PHE A 159 -6.17 -1.40 7.95
N SER A 160 -7.39 -1.58 8.46
CA SER A 160 -8.48 -0.63 8.24
C SER A 160 -8.21 0.74 8.85
N LEU A 161 -7.51 0.80 9.99
CA LEU A 161 -7.10 2.05 10.63
C LEU A 161 -6.15 2.82 9.72
N TYR A 162 -5.10 2.16 9.24
CA TYR A 162 -4.12 2.79 8.33
C TYR A 162 -4.70 3.15 6.97
N LYS A 163 -5.65 2.34 6.45
CA LYS A 163 -6.42 2.66 5.25
C LYS A 163 -7.25 3.94 5.44
N ASN A 164 -7.86 4.13 6.62
CA ASN A 164 -8.61 5.35 6.94
C ASN A 164 -7.69 6.56 7.14
N ILE A 165 -6.51 6.38 7.74
CA ILE A 165 -5.49 7.44 7.82
C ILE A 165 -5.09 7.92 6.43
N LEU A 166 -4.79 7.00 5.50
CA LEU A 166 -4.45 7.35 4.12
C LEU A 166 -5.60 7.99 3.35
N GLU A 167 -6.84 7.63 3.67
CA GLU A 167 -8.02 8.30 3.12
C GLU A 167 -8.09 9.78 3.58
N LEU A 168 -7.76 10.08 4.84
CA LEU A 168 -7.65 11.46 5.31
C LEU A 168 -6.46 12.19 4.69
N VAL A 169 -5.34 11.50 4.46
CA VAL A 169 -4.18 12.04 3.71
C VAL A 169 -4.62 12.50 2.32
N ARG A 170 -5.32 11.64 1.57
CA ARG A 170 -5.88 11.96 0.25
C ARG A 170 -6.78 13.19 0.31
N ILE A 171 -7.75 13.21 1.23
CA ILE A 171 -8.69 14.32 1.39
C ILE A 171 -7.95 15.63 1.70
N TYR A 172 -6.94 15.61 2.57
CA TYR A 172 -6.12 16.78 2.88
C TYR A 172 -5.41 17.31 1.63
N ILE A 173 -4.81 16.44 0.82
CA ILE A 173 -4.11 16.83 -0.42
C ILE A 173 -5.09 17.41 -1.44
N GLU A 174 -6.23 16.76 -1.67
CA GLU A 174 -7.28 17.25 -2.57
C GLU A 174 -7.81 18.63 -2.15
N SER A 175 -7.97 18.84 -0.84
CA SER A 175 -8.41 20.11 -0.27
C SER A 175 -7.41 21.25 -0.52
N ASN A 176 -6.12 20.98 -0.37
CA ASN A 176 -5.06 21.97 -0.63
C ASN A 176 -4.90 22.29 -2.12
N ASN A 177 -5.04 21.28 -2.99
CA ASN A 177 -5.05 21.49 -4.44
C ASN A 177 -6.23 22.40 -4.86
N ASN A 178 -7.41 22.20 -4.28
CA ASN A 178 -8.59 23.02 -4.57
C ASN A 178 -8.43 24.47 -4.06
N LYS A 179 -7.76 24.70 -2.92
CA LYS A 179 -7.45 26.06 -2.43
C LYS A 179 -6.49 26.80 -3.37
N GLY A 180 -5.50 26.11 -3.93
CA GLY A 180 -4.59 26.70 -4.92
C GLY A 180 -5.28 27.07 -6.24
N LEU A 181 -6.34 26.35 -6.63
CA LEU A 181 -7.17 26.66 -7.81
C LEU A 181 -8.18 27.78 -7.58
N LEU A 182 -8.62 27.99 -6.35
CA LEU A 182 -9.61 29.01 -5.99
C LEU A 182 -9.01 30.38 -5.65
N GLY A 183 -7.68 30.51 -5.63
CA GLY A 183 -7.00 31.81 -5.60
C GLY A 183 -7.51 32.74 -4.51
N GLU A 184 -7.52 32.30 -3.26
CA GLU A 184 -7.63 33.26 -2.16
C GLU A 184 -6.22 33.81 -1.87
N ASN A 185 -5.98 35.02 -2.40
CA ASN A 185 -4.89 35.92 -2.02
C ASN A 185 -5.13 36.46 -0.60
#